data_AF-A0A3S9PUK2-F1
#
_entry.id   AF-A0A3S9PUK2-F1
#
_cell.length_a   1.000
_cell.length_b   1.000
_cell.length_c   1.000
_cell.angle_alpha   90.00
_cell.angle_beta   90.00
_cell.angle_gamma   90.00
#
_symmetry.space_group_name_H-M   'P 1'
#
loop_
_entity.id
_entity.type
_entity.pdbx_description
1 polymer ?
#
loop_
_entity_poly.entity_id
_entity_poly.type
_entity_poly.pdbx_seq_one_letter_code
_entity_poly.pdbx_strand_id
1 'polypeptide(L)'
;MTAEVMKGTGVGAYLAVVIETNNVSVARLPLGLFVVSVFMSYAMGSTLGTVVLTIPIDAEVVVNIDPWFPIHVIGTVFAGCVFGERTSPLSDTTLMSSIGSQVDSFDHIVTQMPYAVITSVASILGYLVLGFTQSTPAGLITALITLAILVVVAMRYYKSRPDDGSDYAKVETFSPSTANA
;
A
#
# COMPACT_ATOMS: atom_id res chain seq x y z
N MET A 1 -17.70 -0.41 20.78
CA MET A 1 -18.46 -1.60 20.37
C MET A 1 -17.59 -2.62 19.63
N THR A 2 -17.05 -2.35 18.43
CA THR A 2 -16.26 -3.36 17.67
C THR A 2 -14.98 -3.79 18.39
N ALA A 3 -14.14 -2.84 18.81
CA ALA A 3 -12.92 -3.13 19.58
C ALA A 3 -13.19 -3.82 20.93
N GLU A 4 -14.36 -3.59 21.51
CA GLU A 4 -14.76 -4.19 22.79
C GLU A 4 -15.17 -5.65 22.62
N VAL A 5 -15.86 -5.97 21.51
CA VAL A 5 -16.18 -7.34 21.12
C VAL A 5 -14.91 -8.13 20.80
N MET A 6 -13.95 -7.53 20.08
CA MET A 6 -12.66 -8.18 19.76
C MET A 6 -11.85 -8.49 21.02
N LYS A 7 -11.84 -7.56 21.98
CA LYS A 7 -11.19 -7.79 23.27
C LYS A 7 -11.89 -8.89 24.06
N GLY A 8 -13.21 -8.96 23.97
CA GLY A 8 -14.03 -9.99 24.60
C GLY A 8 -13.86 -11.40 24.01
N THR A 9 -13.45 -11.52 22.75
CA THR A 9 -13.20 -12.83 22.11
C THR A 9 -11.79 -13.36 22.38
N GLY A 10 -10.88 -12.54 22.89
CA GLY A 10 -9.51 -12.95 23.22
C GLY A 10 -8.62 -13.21 22.00
N VAL A 11 -9.05 -12.82 20.79
CA VAL A 11 -8.32 -13.07 19.54
C VAL A 11 -6.96 -12.39 19.55
N GLY A 12 -6.85 -11.16 20.07
CA GLY A 12 -5.56 -10.48 20.20
C GLY A 12 -4.55 -11.21 21.07
N ALA A 13 -4.99 -11.78 22.21
CA ALA A 13 -4.13 -12.57 23.09
C ALA A 13 -3.71 -13.88 22.44
N TYR A 14 -4.62 -14.56 21.73
CA TYR A 14 -4.30 -15.74 20.95
C TYR A 14 -3.24 -15.44 19.88
N LEU A 15 -3.40 -14.33 19.14
CA LEU A 15 -2.47 -13.94 18.09
C LEU A 15 -1.07 -13.63 18.67
N ALA A 16 -1.00 -12.96 19.82
CA ALA A 16 0.26 -12.69 20.51
C ALA A 16 0.99 -14.00 20.88
N VAL A 17 0.28 -14.98 21.47
CA VAL A 17 0.85 -16.29 21.78
C VAL A 17 1.35 -17.01 20.53
N VAL A 18 0.62 -16.94 19.41
CA VAL A 18 1.05 -17.54 18.13
C VAL A 18 2.31 -16.86 17.61
N ILE A 19 2.39 -15.53 17.67
CA ILE A 19 3.55 -14.74 17.23
C ILE A 19 4.78 -15.07 18.07
N GLU A 20 4.62 -15.14 19.40
CA GLU A 20 5.69 -15.53 20.33
C GLU A 20 6.15 -16.97 20.11
N THR A 21 5.21 -17.92 19.98
CA THR A 21 5.52 -19.35 19.79
C THR A 21 6.27 -19.61 18.49
N ASN A 22 5.99 -18.84 17.43
CA ASN A 22 6.68 -18.94 16.14
C ASN A 22 7.98 -18.12 16.07
N ASN A 23 8.42 -17.54 17.20
CA ASN A 23 9.62 -16.70 17.29
C ASN A 23 9.64 -15.59 16.22
N VAL A 24 8.46 -15.04 15.92
CA VAL A 24 8.34 -13.96 14.96
C VAL A 24 8.91 -12.70 15.62
N SER A 25 10.18 -12.39 15.32
CA SER A 25 10.80 -11.14 15.77
C SER A 25 9.86 -9.96 15.61
N VAL A 26 9.67 -9.20 16.69
CA VAL A 26 8.87 -7.97 16.78
C VAL A 26 9.23 -6.99 15.65
N ALA A 27 10.48 -7.04 15.19
CA ALA A 27 10.97 -6.28 14.03
C ALA A 27 10.17 -6.52 12.72
N ARG A 28 9.47 -7.64 12.59
CA ARG A 28 8.69 -7.98 11.39
C ARG A 28 7.22 -7.57 11.49
N LEU A 29 6.76 -7.08 12.65
CA LEU A 29 5.36 -6.72 12.83
C LEU A 29 4.89 -5.63 11.87
N PRO A 30 5.59 -4.48 11.72
CA PRO A 30 5.13 -3.44 10.78
C PRO A 30 5.08 -3.97 9.34
N LEU A 31 6.03 -4.80 8.93
CA LEU A 31 5.99 -5.41 7.61
C LEU A 31 4.77 -6.34 7.43
N GLY A 32 4.48 -7.19 8.41
CA GLY A 32 3.34 -8.11 8.37
C GLY A 32 2.01 -7.36 8.28
N LEU A 33 1.83 -6.34 9.12
CA LEU A 33 0.62 -5.52 9.16
C LEU A 33 0.43 -4.72 7.86
N PHE A 34 1.53 -4.22 7.27
CA PHE A 34 1.48 -3.58 5.95
C PHE A 34 0.94 -4.53 4.88
N VAL A 35 1.50 -5.74 4.80
CA VAL A 35 1.11 -6.73 3.79
C VAL A 35 -0.34 -7.14 3.96
N VAL A 36 -0.78 -7.43 5.20
CA VAL A 36 -2.19 -7.76 5.48
C VAL A 36 -3.11 -6.61 5.08
N SER A 37 -2.75 -5.37 5.41
CA SER A 37 -3.53 -4.18 5.06
C SER A 37 -3.63 -3.98 3.55
N VAL A 38 -2.54 -4.20 2.81
CA VAL A 38 -2.51 -4.19 1.34
C VAL A 38 -3.51 -5.18 0.77
N PHE A 39 -3.46 -6.44 1.20
CA PHE A 39 -4.36 -7.48 0.69
C PHE A 39 -5.82 -7.20 1.03
N MET A 40 -6.10 -6.78 2.26
CA MET A 40 -7.45 -6.48 2.73
C MET A 40 -8.04 -5.31 1.94
N SER A 41 -7.27 -4.24 1.76
CA SER A 41 -7.73 -3.06 1.02
C SER A 41 -7.84 -3.31 -0.48
N TYR A 42 -6.96 -4.13 -1.05
CA TYR A 42 -7.07 -4.57 -2.43
C TYR A 42 -8.37 -5.36 -2.66
N ALA A 43 -8.71 -6.28 -1.74
CA ALA A 43 -9.91 -7.10 -1.84
C ALA A 43 -11.20 -6.28 -1.60
N MET A 44 -11.17 -5.32 -0.68
CA MET A 44 -12.36 -4.55 -0.32
C MET A 44 -12.57 -3.30 -1.20
N GLY A 45 -11.53 -2.82 -1.89
CA GLY A 45 -11.61 -1.65 -2.78
C GLY A 45 -11.84 -0.31 -2.06
N SER A 46 -11.68 -0.25 -0.73
CA SER A 46 -11.96 0.95 0.06
C SER A 46 -10.86 1.21 1.09
N THR A 47 -10.27 2.41 1.07
CA THR A 47 -9.31 2.83 2.12
C THR A 47 -9.98 2.98 3.47
N LEU A 48 -11.04 3.79 3.56
CA LEU A 48 -11.67 4.13 4.83
C LEU A 48 -12.31 2.92 5.51
N GLY A 49 -13.00 2.06 4.74
CA GLY A 49 -13.56 0.82 5.28
C GLY A 49 -12.47 -0.09 5.84
N THR A 50 -11.36 -0.25 5.11
CA THR A 50 -10.27 -1.15 5.53
C THR A 50 -9.60 -0.65 6.80
N VAL A 51 -9.30 0.65 6.85
CA VAL A 51 -8.67 1.27 8.03
C VAL A 51 -9.55 1.08 9.28
N VAL A 52 -10.87 1.27 9.16
CA VAL A 52 -11.81 1.09 10.28
C VAL A 52 -11.84 -0.37 10.78
N LEU A 53 -11.70 -1.34 9.88
CA LEU A 53 -11.71 -2.76 10.22
C LEU A 53 -10.37 -3.25 10.77
N THR A 54 -9.26 -2.77 10.22
CA THR A 54 -7.91 -3.28 10.55
C THR A 54 -7.33 -2.62 11.80
N ILE A 55 -7.59 -1.34 12.06
CA ILE A 55 -7.05 -0.64 13.25
C ILE A 55 -7.37 -1.36 14.58
N PRO A 56 -8.61 -1.80 14.86
CA PRO A 56 -8.92 -2.50 16.10
C PRO A 56 -8.18 -3.83 16.25
N ILE A 57 -8.01 -4.58 15.16
CA ILE A 57 -7.26 -5.85 15.12
C ILE A 57 -5.81 -5.56 15.52
N ASP A 58 -5.20 -4.61 14.81
CA ASP A 58 -3.79 -4.33 14.96
C ASP A 58 -3.47 -3.68 16.32
N ALA A 59 -4.39 -2.86 16.85
CA ALA A 59 -4.28 -2.29 18.19
C ALA A 59 -4.23 -3.39 19.26
N GLU A 60 -5.04 -4.45 19.14
CA GLU A 60 -4.98 -5.57 20.06
C GLU A 60 -3.68 -6.37 19.94
N VAL A 61 -3.16 -6.55 18.72
CA VAL A 61 -1.87 -7.22 18.49
C VAL A 61 -0.74 -6.44 19.16
N VAL A 62 -0.72 -5.11 19.01
CA VAL A 62 0.33 -4.25 19.56
C VAL A 62 0.30 -4.19 21.08
N VAL A 63 -0.88 -4.04 21.68
CA VAL A 63 -1.03 -3.97 23.15
C VAL A 63 -0.51 -5.23 23.85
N ASN A 64 -0.61 -6.39 23.20
CA ASN A 64 -0.14 -7.64 23.77
C ASN A 64 1.35 -7.93 23.50
N ILE A 65 1.99 -7.25 22.54
CA ILE A 65 3.40 -7.52 22.16
C ILE A 65 4.34 -6.39 22.62
N ASP A 66 4.06 -5.15 22.23
CA ASP A 66 4.89 -4.00 22.61
C ASP A 66 4.06 -2.69 22.62
N PRO A 67 3.78 -2.12 23.81
CA PRO A 67 3.01 -0.89 23.96
C PRO A 67 3.61 0.37 23.31
N TRP A 68 4.88 0.35 22.87
CA TRP A 68 5.55 1.52 22.27
C TRP A 68 5.34 1.65 20.76
N PHE A 69 4.78 0.63 20.10
CA PHE A 69 4.51 0.58 18.65
C PHE A 69 3.19 1.17 18.07
N PRO A 70 2.20 1.70 18.83
CA PRO A 70 0.90 2.05 18.27
C PRO A 70 0.95 3.03 17.09
N ILE A 71 1.84 4.03 17.17
CA ILE A 71 1.95 5.06 16.12
C ILE A 71 2.45 4.48 14.80
N HIS A 72 3.40 3.54 14.86
CA HIS A 72 3.96 2.89 13.68
C HIS A 72 2.95 1.96 13.03
N VAL A 73 2.16 1.27 13.83
CA VAL A 73 1.10 0.38 13.36
C VAL A 73 0.02 1.13 12.61
N ILE A 74 -0.47 2.24 13.17
CA ILE A 74 -1.45 3.07 12.47
C ILE A 74 -0.86 3.55 11.14
N GLY A 75 0.35 4.12 11.13
CA GLY A 75 0.99 4.58 9.89
C GLY A 75 1.17 3.48 8.84
N THR A 76 1.48 2.27 9.30
CA THR A 76 1.64 1.07 8.46
C THR A 76 0.32 0.64 7.82
N VAL A 77 -0.77 0.61 8.59
CA VAL A 77 -2.11 0.28 8.08
C VAL A 77 -2.53 1.30 7.03
N PHE A 78 -2.38 2.59 7.32
CA PHE A 78 -2.72 3.64 6.38
C PHE A 78 -1.94 3.52 5.07
N ALA A 79 -0.62 3.28 5.14
CA ALA A 79 0.20 3.09 3.96
C ALA A 79 -0.26 1.88 3.12
N GLY A 80 -0.57 0.75 3.78
CA GLY A 80 -1.04 -0.46 3.10
C GLY A 80 -2.40 -0.27 2.43
N CYS A 81 -3.33 0.39 3.12
CA CYS A 81 -4.67 0.69 2.59
C CYS A 81 -4.62 1.58 1.34
N VAL A 82 -3.76 2.60 1.33
CA VAL A 82 -3.63 3.48 0.15
C VAL A 82 -3.13 2.71 -1.06
N PHE A 83 -2.15 1.81 -0.88
CA PHE A 83 -1.68 0.97 -1.98
C PHE A 83 -2.79 0.05 -2.51
N GLY A 84 -3.53 -0.62 -1.62
CA GLY A 84 -4.55 -1.59 -2.00
C GLY A 84 -5.70 -0.96 -2.79
N GLU A 85 -6.22 0.17 -2.33
CA GLU A 85 -7.33 0.87 -3.01
C GLU A 85 -6.99 1.31 -4.43
N ARG A 86 -5.79 1.85 -4.67
CA ARG A 86 -5.39 2.40 -5.97
C ARG A 86 -5.08 1.33 -7.01
N THR A 87 -4.77 0.13 -6.54
CA THR A 87 -4.49 -1.02 -7.41
C THR A 87 -5.70 -1.94 -7.57
N SER A 88 -6.75 -1.77 -6.76
CA SER A 88 -7.96 -2.59 -6.79
C SER A 88 -8.90 -2.22 -7.94
N PRO A 89 -9.34 -3.21 -8.75
CA PRO A 89 -10.44 -3.06 -9.71
C PRO A 89 -11.81 -2.81 -9.07
N LEU A 90 -11.95 -3.09 -7.78
CA LEU A 90 -13.21 -2.99 -7.04
C LEU A 90 -13.41 -1.61 -6.40
N SER A 91 -12.43 -0.70 -6.55
CA SER A 91 -12.45 0.60 -5.91
C SER A 91 -13.32 1.61 -6.65
N ASP A 92 -14.31 2.15 -5.95
CA ASP A 92 -15.20 3.23 -6.46
C ASP A 92 -14.39 4.46 -6.89
N THR A 93 -13.31 4.77 -6.17
CA THR A 93 -12.41 5.89 -6.47
C THR A 93 -11.67 5.65 -7.78
N THR A 94 -11.22 4.42 -8.01
CA THR A 94 -10.55 4.02 -9.27
C THR A 94 -11.53 4.10 -10.44
N LEU A 95 -12.76 3.62 -10.25
CA LEU A 95 -13.82 3.69 -11.26
C LEU A 95 -14.14 5.14 -11.64
N MET A 96 -14.39 6.01 -10.65
CA MET A 96 -14.69 7.43 -10.87
C MET A 96 -13.53 8.20 -11.50
N SER A 97 -12.28 7.92 -11.08
CA SER A 97 -11.07 8.51 -11.69
C SER A 97 -10.91 8.12 -13.16
N SER A 98 -11.25 6.89 -13.50
CA SER A 98 -11.20 6.37 -14.87
C SER A 98 -12.26 7.02 -15.77
N ILE A 99 -13.49 7.18 -15.25
CA ILE A 99 -14.57 7.93 -15.94
C ILE A 99 -14.15 9.37 -16.20
N GLY A 100 -13.56 10.06 -15.22
CA GLY A 100 -13.06 11.42 -15.38
C GLY A 100 -11.92 11.55 -16.40
N SER A 101 -11.17 10.46 -16.60
CA SER A 101 -10.05 10.39 -17.55
C SER A 101 -10.44 9.82 -18.92
N GLN A 102 -11.70 9.40 -19.12
CA GLN A 102 -12.22 8.77 -20.34
C GLN A 102 -11.43 7.53 -20.78
N VAL A 103 -10.92 6.75 -19.82
CA VAL A 103 -10.22 5.49 -20.06
C VAL A 103 -10.90 4.34 -19.32
N ASP A 104 -10.69 3.12 -19.80
CA ASP A 104 -11.17 1.93 -19.11
C ASP A 104 -10.53 1.80 -17.73
N SER A 105 -11.30 1.31 -16.76
CA SER A 105 -10.84 1.22 -15.37
C SER A 105 -9.64 0.29 -15.20
N PHE A 106 -9.57 -0.75 -16.02
CA PHE A 106 -8.42 -1.66 -16.02
C PHE A 106 -7.15 -0.96 -16.51
N ASP A 107 -7.23 -0.17 -17.58
CA ASP A 107 -6.10 0.58 -18.12
C ASP A 107 -5.60 1.63 -17.12
N HIS A 108 -6.52 2.30 -16.41
CA HIS A 108 -6.16 3.20 -15.33
C HIS A 108 -5.34 2.47 -14.25
N ILE A 109 -5.75 1.28 -13.82
CA ILE A 109 -5.01 0.51 -12.81
C ILE A 109 -3.63 0.09 -13.32
N VAL A 110 -3.55 -0.42 -14.55
CA VAL A 110 -2.29 -0.87 -15.15
C VAL A 110 -1.28 0.27 -15.20
N THR A 111 -1.70 1.50 -15.46
CA THR A 111 -0.82 2.67 -15.43
C THR A 111 -0.43 3.10 -14.01
N GLN A 112 -1.26 2.83 -12.99
CA GLN A 112 -0.96 3.14 -11.58
C GLN A 112 -0.05 2.09 -10.90
N MET A 113 -0.13 0.82 -11.32
CA MET A 113 0.61 -0.30 -10.73
C MET A 113 2.13 -0.05 -10.59
N PRO A 114 2.86 0.50 -11.59
CA PRO A 114 4.29 0.78 -11.45
C PRO A 114 4.62 1.74 -10.29
N TYR A 115 3.81 2.80 -10.12
CA TYR A 115 3.98 3.78 -9.04
C TYR A 115 3.66 3.18 -7.68
N ALA A 116 2.59 2.39 -7.61
CA ALA A 116 2.20 1.67 -6.41
C ALA A 116 3.30 0.69 -5.98
N VAL A 117 3.87 -0.08 -6.91
CA VAL A 117 4.93 -1.06 -6.60
C VAL A 117 6.20 -0.37 -6.10
N ILE A 118 6.64 0.71 -6.74
CA ILE A 118 7.84 1.47 -6.31
C ILE A 118 7.67 1.97 -4.87
N THR A 119 6.52 2.56 -4.55
CA THR A 119 6.24 3.09 -3.21
C THR A 119 6.07 1.98 -2.16
N SER A 120 5.50 0.84 -2.55
CA SER A 120 5.37 -0.35 -1.70
C SER A 120 6.73 -0.94 -1.34
N VAL A 121 7.64 -1.09 -2.32
CA VAL A 121 9.01 -1.57 -2.08
C VAL A 121 9.77 -0.62 -1.14
N ALA A 122 9.64 0.69 -1.33
CA ALA A 122 10.25 1.67 -0.44
C ALA A 122 9.70 1.58 0.99
N SER A 123 8.38 1.38 1.14
CA SER A 123 7.72 1.20 2.43
C SER A 123 8.16 -0.07 3.14
N ILE A 124 8.23 -1.20 2.41
CA ILE A 124 8.70 -2.50 2.93
C ILE A 124 10.11 -2.38 3.52
N LEU A 125 11.03 -1.76 2.79
CA LEU A 125 12.42 -1.57 3.25
C LEU A 125 12.49 -0.60 4.44
N GLY A 126 11.68 0.46 4.44
CA GLY A 126 11.54 1.36 5.59
C GLY A 126 11.05 0.65 6.85
N TYR A 127 10.03 -0.20 6.73
CA TYR A 127 9.45 -0.97 7.84
C TYR A 127 10.40 -2.04 8.37
N LEU A 128 11.18 -2.67 7.50
CA LEU A 128 12.24 -3.60 7.92
C LEU A 128 13.28 -2.88 8.78
N VAL A 129 13.80 -1.74 8.33
CA VAL A 129 14.79 -0.96 9.10
C VAL A 129 14.19 -0.41 10.39
N LEU A 130 12.94 0.06 10.35
CA LEU A 130 12.20 0.49 11.53
C LEU A 130 12.12 -0.64 12.56
N GLY A 131 11.76 -1.84 12.13
CA GLY A 131 11.65 -2.99 13.00
C GLY A 131 12.96 -3.45 13.61
N PHE A 132 14.06 -3.44 12.87
CA PHE A 132 15.37 -3.85 13.42
C PHE A 132 16.02 -2.77 14.28
N THR A 133 15.85 -1.50 13.93
CA THR A 133 16.53 -0.38 14.60
C THR A 133 15.68 0.24 15.71
N GLN A 134 14.36 -0.02 15.73
CA GLN A 134 13.41 0.58 16.67
C GLN A 134 13.39 2.12 16.62
N SER A 135 13.91 2.68 15.52
CA SER A 135 14.16 4.11 15.35
C SER A 135 13.33 4.65 14.19
N THR A 136 12.34 5.49 14.54
CA THR A 136 11.44 6.12 13.55
C THR A 136 12.20 6.93 12.49
N PRO A 137 13.18 7.79 12.85
CA PRO A 137 13.93 8.54 11.85
C PRO A 137 14.74 7.64 10.91
N ALA A 138 15.33 6.55 11.42
CA ALA A 138 16.10 5.62 10.60
C ALA A 138 15.24 4.96 9.53
N GLY A 139 14.07 4.42 9.91
CA GLY A 139 13.12 3.82 8.97
C GLY A 139 12.63 4.81 7.90
N LEU A 140 12.33 6.05 8.30
CA LEU A 140 11.88 7.10 7.38
C LEU A 140 12.97 7.48 6.37
N ILE A 141 14.20 7.71 6.83
CA ILE A 141 15.34 8.05 5.97
C ILE A 141 15.59 6.93 4.96
N THR A 142 15.57 5.67 5.40
CA THR A 142 15.73 4.52 4.50
C THR A 142 14.62 4.49 3.44
N ALA A 143 13.35 4.69 3.83
CA ALA A 143 12.24 4.72 2.88
C ALA A 143 12.40 5.82 1.82
N LEU A 144 12.77 7.03 2.24
CA LEU A 144 12.97 8.18 1.34
C LEU A 144 14.15 7.97 0.39
N ILE A 145 15.29 7.47 0.89
CA ILE A 145 16.46 7.16 0.05
C ILE A 145 16.11 6.07 -0.97
N THR A 146 15.46 5.01 -0.52
CA THR A 146 15.04 3.90 -1.40
C THR A 146 14.09 4.40 -2.49
N LEU A 147 13.10 5.22 -2.11
CA LEU A 147 12.17 5.83 -3.06
C LEU A 147 12.91 6.70 -4.09
N ALA A 148 13.83 7.57 -3.65
CA ALA A 148 14.61 8.42 -4.55
C ALA A 148 15.45 7.59 -5.54
N ILE A 149 16.10 6.52 -5.07
CA ILE A 149 16.88 5.61 -5.92
C ILE A 149 15.97 4.94 -6.96
N LEU A 150 14.84 4.37 -6.54
CA LEU A 150 13.92 3.69 -7.45
C LEU A 150 13.35 4.65 -8.51
N VAL A 151 13.02 5.88 -8.12
CA VAL A 151 12.55 6.91 -9.05
C VAL A 151 13.64 7.29 -10.06
N VAL A 152 14.89 7.50 -9.61
CA VAL A 152 16.01 7.81 -10.52
C VAL A 152 16.28 6.66 -11.49
N VAL A 153 16.25 5.42 -11.00
CA VAL A 153 16.42 4.22 -11.85
C VAL A 153 15.28 4.12 -12.87
N ALA A 154 14.03 4.31 -12.44
CA ALA A 154 12.86 4.29 -13.33
C ALA A 154 12.94 5.38 -14.41
N MET A 155 13.34 6.61 -14.04
CA MET A 155 13.56 7.71 -15.00
C MET A 155 14.67 7.40 -16.00
N ARG A 156 15.80 6.83 -15.53
CA ARG A 156 16.91 6.44 -16.42
C ARG A 156 16.50 5.32 -17.37
N TYR A 157 15.73 4.35 -16.88
CA TYR A 157 15.19 3.27 -17.70
C TYR A 157 14.25 3.81 -18.78
N TYR A 158 13.33 4.72 -18.41
CA TYR A 158 12.41 5.33 -19.37
C TYR A 158 13.15 6.16 -20.44
N LYS A 159 14.12 6.99 -20.04
CA LYS A 159 14.94 7.78 -20.97
C LYS A 159 15.80 6.92 -21.91
N SER A 160 16.13 5.69 -21.51
CA SER A 160 16.96 4.78 -22.31
C SER A 160 16.16 3.96 -23.32
N ARG A 161 14.81 4.04 -23.31
CA ARG A 161 13.99 3.43 -24.35
C ARG A 161 14.21 4.21 -25.67
N PRO A 162 14.64 3.53 -26.76
CA PRO A 162 14.71 4.18 -28.06
C PRO A 162 13.30 4.63 -28.45
N ASP A 163 13.19 5.91 -28.80
CA ASP A 163 11.95 6.52 -29.26
C ASP A 163 11.61 5.92 -30.65
N ASP A 164 10.74 4.90 -30.67
CA ASP A 164 10.38 4.17 -31.89
C ASP A 164 9.23 4.85 -32.67
N GLY A 165 8.75 6.01 -32.20
CA GLY A 165 7.66 6.75 -32.84
C GLY A 165 6.28 6.11 -32.73
N SER A 166 6.15 4.87 -32.22
CA SER A 166 4.89 4.12 -32.21
C SER A 166 3.87 4.64 -31.19
N ASP A 167 4.34 5.23 -30.08
CA ASP A 167 3.48 5.87 -29.09
C ASP A 167 2.82 7.15 -29.64
N TYR A 168 3.51 7.91 -30.50
CA TYR A 168 2.96 9.10 -31.15
C TYR A 168 1.92 8.75 -32.24
N ALA A 169 2.12 7.64 -32.96
CA ALA A 169 1.17 7.17 -33.97
C ALA A 169 -0.20 6.78 -33.38
N LYS A 170 -0.23 6.27 -32.14
CA LYS A 170 -1.50 5.95 -31.44
C LYS A 170 -2.27 7.19 -31.00
N VAL A 171 -1.55 8.27 -30.66
CA VAL A 171 -2.18 9.55 -30.27
C VAL A 171 -2.78 10.26 -31.49
N GLU A 172 -2.14 10.18 -32.66
CA GLU A 172 -2.70 10.74 -33.91
C GLU A 172 -3.94 9.98 -34.41
N THR A 173 -4.05 8.67 -34.15
CA THR A 173 -5.29 7.92 -34.43
C THR A 173 -6.44 8.28 -33.48
N PHE A 174 -6.16 8.94 -32.36
CA PHE A 174 -7.16 9.56 -31.47
C PHE A 174 -7.38 11.04 -31.83
N SER A 175 -7.30 11.39 -33.12
CA SER A 175 -7.86 12.63 -33.65
C SER A 175 -9.40 12.49 -33.71
N PRO A 176 -10.19 13.48 -33.24
CA PRO A 176 -11.63 13.34 -33.10
C PRO A 176 -12.33 13.25 -34.46
N SER A 177 -12.62 12.02 -34.89
CA SER A 177 -13.55 11.72 -35.98
C SER A 177 -15.04 11.81 -35.57
N THR A 178 -15.36 12.34 -34.39
CA THR A 178 -16.74 12.41 -33.88
C THR A 178 -17.21 13.84 -33.59
N ALA A 179 -16.81 14.80 -34.44
CA ALA A 179 -17.34 16.17 -34.41
C ALA A 179 -18.46 16.42 -35.44
N ASN A 180 -18.97 15.40 -36.14
CA ASN A 180 -20.10 15.52 -37.06
C ASN A 180 -20.98 14.26 -37.01
N ALA A 181 -21.97 14.24 -36.11
CA ALA A 181 -23.21 13.45 -36.22
C ALA A 181 -24.25 14.00 -35.24
#